data_AF-A0A957TDW5-F1
#
_entry.id   AF-A0A957TDW5-F1
#
_cell.length_a   1.000
_cell.length_b   1.000
_cell.length_c   1.000
_cell.angle_alpha   90.00
_cell.angle_beta   90.00
_cell.angle_gamma   90.00
#
_symmetry.space_group_name_H-M   'P 1'
#
loop_
_entity.id
_entity.type
_entity.pdbx_description
1 polymer ?
#
loop_
_entity_poly.entity_id
_entity_poly.type
_entity_poly.pdbx_seq_one_letter_code
_entity_poly.pdbx_strand_id
1 'polypeptide(L)'
;MKRYLLFTVFVSGMTTLAAELAAGRLIGNVFGTSNLVWASIIGLILIYLTLGYFLGGKWADKNPTPQAMYRILAWGAFTVGLVP
;
A
#
# COMPACT_ATOMS: atom_id res chain seq x y z
N MET A 1 16.78 -13.29 -11.92
CA MET A 1 16.52 -12.32 -10.82
C MET A 1 15.43 -11.29 -11.15
N LYS A 2 15.39 -10.67 -12.35
CA LYS A 2 14.32 -9.70 -12.73
C LYS A 2 12.87 -10.23 -12.64
N ARG A 3 12.63 -11.53 -12.93
CA ARG A 3 11.29 -12.15 -12.84
C ARG A 3 10.72 -12.17 -11.42
N TYR A 4 11.55 -12.44 -10.42
CA TYR A 4 11.11 -12.44 -9.01
C TYR A 4 10.74 -11.03 -8.54
N LEU A 5 11.53 -10.01 -8.93
CA LEU A 5 11.19 -8.60 -8.63
C LEU A 5 9.86 -8.18 -9.25
N LEU A 6 9.62 -8.51 -10.52
CA LEU A 6 8.35 -8.21 -11.20
C LEU A 6 7.18 -8.91 -10.52
N PHE A 7 7.34 -10.17 -10.13
CA PHE A 7 6.30 -10.92 -9.43
C PHE A 7 6.00 -10.30 -8.05
N THR A 8 7.02 -9.91 -7.29
CA THR A 8 6.86 -9.24 -6.00
C THR A 8 6.17 -7.89 -6.13
N VAL A 9 6.54 -7.07 -7.13
CA VAL A 9 5.89 -5.77 -7.38
C VAL A 9 4.44 -5.96 -7.83
N PHE A 10 4.17 -6.98 -8.65
CA PHE A 10 2.82 -7.32 -9.07
C PHE A 10 1.94 -7.70 -7.87
N VAL A 11 2.44 -8.60 -7.01
CA VAL A 11 1.71 -9.03 -5.81
C VAL A 11 1.51 -7.86 -4.84
N SER A 12 2.52 -7.02 -4.61
CA SER A 12 2.35 -5.85 -3.74
C SER A 12 1.32 -4.88 -4.28
N GLY A 13 1.33 -4.61 -5.59
CA GLY A 13 0.31 -3.76 -6.23
C GLY A 13 -1.10 -4.34 -6.11
N MET A 14 -1.24 -5.66 -6.32
CA MET A 14 -2.51 -6.37 -6.16
C MET A 14 -3.03 -6.29 -4.73
N THR A 15 -2.16 -6.48 -3.73
CA THR A 15 -2.53 -6.37 -2.30
C THR A 15 -2.93 -4.95 -1.92
N THR A 16 -2.19 -3.92 -2.37
CA THR A 16 -2.55 -2.52 -2.12
C THR A 16 -3.93 -2.20 -2.68
N LEU A 17 -4.20 -2.57 -3.94
CA LEU A 17 -5.47 -2.29 -4.58
C LEU A 17 -6.64 -3.05 -3.93
N ALA A 18 -6.41 -4.30 -3.50
CA ALA A 18 -7.38 -5.06 -2.73
C ALA A 18 -7.69 -4.39 -1.37
N ALA A 19 -6.66 -3.88 -0.68
CA ALA A 19 -6.82 -3.18 0.59
C ALA A 19 -7.59 -1.85 0.41
N GLU A 20 -7.30 -1.09 -0.65
CA GLU A 20 -8.03 0.14 -0.99
C GLU A 20 -9.53 -0.12 -1.23
N LEU A 21 -9.86 -1.17 -1.99
CA LEU A 21 -11.24 -1.57 -2.25
C LEU A 21 -11.95 -2.06 -0.97
N ALA A 22 -11.26 -2.81 -0.11
CA ALA A 22 -11.79 -3.28 1.15
C ALA A 22 -12.07 -2.11 2.12
N ALA A 23 -11.13 -1.19 2.27
CA ALA A 23 -11.30 0.03 3.07
C ALA A 23 -12.43 0.91 2.52
N GLY A 24 -12.49 1.08 1.20
CA GLY A 24 -13.55 1.80 0.52
C GLY A 24 -14.94 1.22 0.78
N ARG A 25 -15.06 -0.12 0.78
CA ARG A 25 -16.31 -0.80 1.12
C ARG A 25 -16.68 -0.71 2.59
N LEU A 26 -15.72 -0.87 3.51
CA LEU A 26 -15.96 -0.72 4.94
C LEU A 26 -16.48 0.68 5.27
N ILE A 27 -15.84 1.72 4.74
CA ILE A 27 -16.25 3.12 4.97
C ILE A 27 -17.58 3.41 4.26
N GLY A 28 -17.75 2.96 3.01
CA GLY A 28 -18.99 3.15 2.26
C GLY A 28 -20.21 2.48 2.89
N ASN A 29 -20.03 1.38 3.62
CA ASN A 29 -21.11 0.71 4.34
C ASN A 29 -21.59 1.51 5.57
N VAL A 30 -20.72 2.32 6.20
CA VAL A 30 -21.03 3.08 7.42
C VAL A 30 -21.44 4.53 7.10
N PHE A 31 -20.82 5.16 6.10
CA PHE A 31 -21.00 6.59 5.76
C PHE A 31 -21.82 6.83 4.47
N GLY A 32 -22.24 5.75 3.79
CA GLY A 32 -23.00 5.81 2.54
C GLY A 32 -22.14 6.09 1.30
N THR A 33 -22.69 5.85 0.11
CA THR A 33 -22.02 6.03 -1.20
C THR A 33 -22.05 7.48 -1.70
N SER A 34 -21.72 8.44 -0.83
CA SER A 34 -21.61 9.85 -1.23
C SER A 34 -20.30 10.10 -1.98
N ASN A 35 -20.36 10.81 -3.12
CA ASN A 35 -19.17 11.14 -3.93
C ASN A 35 -18.09 11.88 -3.11
N LEU A 36 -18.51 12.66 -2.12
CA LEU A 36 -17.62 13.38 -1.20
C LEU A 36 -16.80 12.42 -0.32
N VAL A 37 -17.41 11.35 0.19
CA VAL A 37 -16.72 10.32 1.00
C VAL A 37 -15.71 9.57 0.14
N TRP A 38 -16.10 9.21 -1.10
CA TRP A 38 -15.20 8.54 -2.03
C TRP A 38 -13.98 9.40 -2.40
N ALA A 39 -14.19 10.68 -2.67
CA ALA A 39 -13.10 11.64 -2.91
C ALA A 39 -12.16 11.76 -1.70
N SER A 40 -12.69 11.79 -0.47
CA SER A 40 -11.88 11.80 0.75
C SER A 40 -11.06 10.52 0.93
N ILE A 41 -11.62 9.34 0.61
CA ILE A 41 -10.92 8.05 0.67
C ILE A 41 -9.74 8.05 -0.31
N ILE A 42 -9.97 8.39 -1.58
CA ILE A 42 -8.90 8.48 -2.58
C ILE A 42 -7.85 9.51 -2.17
N GLY A 43 -8.26 10.67 -1.65
CA GLY A 43 -7.36 11.70 -1.15
C GLY A 43 -6.45 11.19 -0.03
N LEU A 44 -7.02 10.49 0.97
CA LEU A 44 -6.26 9.87 2.05
C LEU A 44 -5.29 8.81 1.53
N ILE A 45 -5.73 7.95 0.62
CA ILE A 45 -4.89 6.91 -0.01
C ILE A 45 -3.68 7.54 -0.70
N LEU A 46 -3.88 8.59 -1.51
CA LEU A 46 -2.78 9.28 -2.20
C LEU A 46 -1.79 9.93 -1.24
N ILE A 47 -2.27 10.51 -0.14
CA ILE A 47 -1.42 11.07 0.92
C ILE A 47 -0.59 9.96 1.58
N TYR A 48 -1.22 8.85 1.96
CA TYR A 48 -0.52 7.71 2.56
C TYR A 48 0.49 7.09 1.62
N LEU A 49 0.15 6.92 0.34
CA LEU A 49 1.07 6.41 -0.68
C LEU A 49 2.26 7.36 -0.84
N THR A 50 2.03 8.67 -0.91
CA THR A 50 3.11 9.65 -1.03
C THR A 50 4.07 9.60 0.17
N LEU A 51 3.53 9.55 1.39
CA LEU A 51 4.33 9.39 2.61
C LEU A 51 5.09 8.06 2.61
N GLY A 52 4.44 6.97 2.18
CA GLY A 52 5.04 5.64 2.06
C GLY A 52 6.18 5.61 1.05
N TYR A 53 6.02 6.21 -0.12
CA TYR A 53 7.08 6.31 -1.13
C TYR A 53 8.22 7.23 -0.70
N PHE A 54 7.92 8.32 0.02
CA PHE A 54 8.97 9.22 0.51
C PHE A 54 9.84 8.55 1.57
N LEU A 55 9.22 7.89 2.56
CA LEU A 55 9.93 7.17 3.61
C LEU A 55 10.62 5.90 3.07
N GLY A 56 9.90 5.12 2.27
CA GLY A 56 10.41 3.89 1.66
C GLY A 56 11.50 4.13 0.64
N GLY A 57 11.36 5.17 -0.19
CA GLY A 57 12.36 5.60 -1.18
C GLY A 57 13.63 6.11 -0.51
N LYS A 58 13.51 6.94 0.54
CA LYS A 58 14.67 7.42 1.31
C LYS A 58 15.43 6.28 2.00
N TRP A 59 14.74 5.22 2.42
CA TRP A 59 15.38 4.01 2.96
C TRP A 59 15.99 3.12 1.88
N ALA A 60 15.34 2.99 0.71
CA ALA A 60 15.85 2.24 -0.43
C ALA A 60 17.14 2.87 -1.00
N ASP A 61 17.20 4.20 -1.08
CA ASP A 61 18.38 4.94 -1.55
C ASP A 61 19.57 4.79 -0.60
N LYS A 62 19.32 4.61 0.70
CA LYS A 62 20.38 4.47 1.71
C LYS A 62 21.04 3.09 1.70
N ASN A 63 20.36 2.05 1.20
CA ASN A 63 20.87 0.68 1.09
C ASN A 63 20.27 -0.03 -0.14
N PRO A 64 20.90 0.06 -1.33
CA PRO A 64 20.46 -0.61 -2.56
C PRO A 64 20.77 -2.11 -2.55
N THR A 65 20.29 -2.82 -1.52
CA THR A 65 20.42 -4.28 -1.37
C THR A 65 19.05 -4.96 -1.44
N PRO A 66 18.94 -6.15 -2.09
CA PRO A 66 17.66 -6.88 -2.20
C PRO A 66 17.00 -7.17 -0.85
N GLN A 67 17.80 -7.30 0.21
CA GLN A 67 17.34 -7.57 1.58
C GLN A 67 16.54 -6.41 2.18
N ALA A 68 16.90 -5.15 1.88
CA ALA A 68 16.14 -3.98 2.33
C ALA A 68 14.73 -3.97 1.73
N MET A 69 14.62 -4.33 0.45
CA MET A 69 13.34 -4.42 -0.26
C MET A 69 12.43 -5.51 0.34
N TYR A 70 12.97 -6.71 0.60
CA TYR A 70 12.21 -7.79 1.25
C TYR A 70 11.77 -7.42 2.67
N ARG A 71 12.57 -6.67 3.42
CA ARG A 71 12.26 -6.26 4.79
C ARG A 71 11.14 -5.22 4.84
N ILE A 72 11.13 -4.25 3.91
CA ILE A 72 10.02 -3.30 3.75
C ILE A 72 8.74 -4.04 3.34
N LEU A 73 8.85 -5.01 2.43
CA LEU A 73 7.71 -5.81 2.00
C LEU A 73 7.13 -6.67 3.14
N ALA A 74 8.00 -7.29 3.95
CA ALA A 74 7.59 -8.10 5.09
C ALA A 74 6.89 -7.26 6.17
N TRP A 75 7.42 -6.07 6.46
CA TRP A 75 6.75 -5.12 7.36
C TRP A 75 5.41 -4.66 6.78
N GLY A 76 5.36 -4.30 5.50
CA GLY A 76 4.11 -3.92 4.84
C GLY A 76 3.04 -5.03 4.88
N ALA A 77 3.43 -6.26 4.58
CA ALA A 77 2.55 -7.42 4.66
C ALA A 77 2.08 -7.71 6.09
N PHE A 78 2.96 -7.56 7.08
CA PHE A 78 2.61 -7.72 8.48
C PHE A 78 1.57 -6.68 8.91
N THR A 79 1.78 -5.41 8.57
CA THR A 79 0.84 -4.33 8.94
C THR A 79 -0.50 -4.50 8.25
N VAL A 80 -0.53 -4.89 6.97
CA VAL A 80 -1.78 -5.16 6.23
C VAL A 80 -2.51 -6.36 6.83
N GLY A 81 -1.81 -7.44 7.18
CA GLY A 81 -2.43 -8.61 7.83
C GLY A 81 -2.89 -8.36 9.27
N LEU A 82 -2.39 -7.32 9.92
CA LEU A 82 -2.85 -6.88 11.23
C LEU A 82 -4.14 -6.07 11.17
N VAL A 83 -4.46 -5.47 10.02
CA VAL A 83 -5.72 -4.75 9.82
C VAL A 83 -6.83 -5.80 9.63
N PRO A 84 -7.81 -5.88 10.55
CA PRO A 84 -8.88 -6.87 10.49
C PRO A 84 -9.88 -6.61 9.36
#